data_AF-A0A6B0ZMQ4-F1
#
_entry.id   AF-A0A6B0ZMQ4-F1
#
_cell.length_a   1.000
_cell.length_b   1.000
_cell.length_c   1.000
_cell.angle_alpha   90.00
_cell.angle_beta   90.00
_cell.angle_gamma   90.00
#
_symmetry.space_group_name_H-M   'P 1'
#
loop_
_entity.id
_entity.type
_entity.pdbx_description
1 polymer ?
#
loop_
_entity_poly.entity_id
_entity_poly.type
_entity_poly.pdbx_seq_one_letter_code
_entity_poly.pdbx_strand_id
1 'polypeptide(L)'
;MEDRQEVEETNSEQSDSDNSKEGSLPRKRRSWVFIVVSVALCAVVSGLFWSELSSDEESLSETLRNLGTAYVTIAGITIAIYRSLLARDLAEAAQKQAEAARAEVRASEENTKHITERNIIAERRAEAAKEQITASREIATDQNVIAERRVQAAEDQIASARRIATEQNTIAKRRAQAAEEQITASRDIATDQNVIAERRAKAAEDQLAVSRETADKRVEAATAQAEAAKAQVEATKEQTRTALQYGEVAKESAQDARYRRGVEALGHDEMSIRLAGVYDLEALFHENYDRYGIRVVKLLCAFARNPPRLDTKMEICSPLREDVQTVISFIGGEAQKTFQAVDHDQKCEIDLRGAALPYADMREANMADVDFSEAILIRADFSSATLTGAEFRDANILGAVMTDATLENDQLEGAKHSKLVYGLEDPESSE
;
A
#
# COMPACT_ATOMS: atom_id res chain seq x y z
N MET A 1 38.34 17.38 32.67
CA MET A 1 37.53 18.60 32.52
C MET A 1 37.18 19.04 33.94
N GLU A 2 38.10 19.64 34.71
CA GLU A 2 39.23 20.55 34.34
C GLU A 2 38.67 21.81 33.65
N ASP A 3 38.97 23.04 34.07
CA ASP A 3 39.90 23.53 35.12
C ASP A 3 39.31 24.80 35.82
N ARG A 4 39.77 25.26 37.00
CA ARG A 4 40.91 26.19 37.28
C ARG A 4 41.01 27.36 36.27
N GLN A 5 41.30 28.62 36.61
CA GLN A 5 42.08 29.25 37.69
C GLN A 5 41.42 30.60 38.10
N GLU A 6 41.80 31.41 39.11
CA GLU A 6 42.31 31.29 40.50
C GLU A 6 42.01 32.68 41.19
N VAL A 7 41.73 32.85 42.50
CA VAL A 7 42.60 32.97 43.72
C VAL A 7 43.33 34.33 43.87
N GLU A 8 43.65 34.73 45.12
CA GLU A 8 44.34 35.95 45.62
C GLU A 8 43.48 37.25 45.80
N GLU A 9 43.56 38.00 46.92
CA GLU A 9 44.03 37.67 48.30
C GLU A 9 43.53 38.69 49.38
N THR A 10 43.44 38.26 50.66
CA THR A 10 43.49 39.02 51.95
C THR A 10 42.61 40.29 52.19
N ASN A 11 41.84 40.39 53.28
CA ASN A 11 42.23 40.68 54.70
C ASN A 11 42.93 42.05 54.88
N SER A 12 42.65 42.90 55.87
CA SER A 12 41.74 42.87 57.04
C SER A 12 41.55 44.31 57.61
N GLU A 13 41.00 44.65 58.79
CA GLU A 13 40.57 43.90 60.01
C GLU A 13 39.47 44.66 60.80
N GLN A 14 38.43 43.93 61.25
CA GLN A 14 37.83 43.91 62.60
C GLN A 14 37.30 45.19 63.31
N SER A 15 35.98 45.17 63.59
CA SER A 15 35.34 45.87 64.71
C SER A 15 35.59 45.14 66.04
N ASP A 16 35.41 45.81 67.17
CA ASP A 16 34.32 45.47 68.09
C ASP A 16 34.24 46.41 69.29
N SER A 17 33.04 46.58 69.82
CA SER A 17 32.75 47.37 71.02
C SER A 17 31.83 46.57 71.94
N ASP A 18 32.28 46.24 73.14
CA ASP A 18 31.41 45.65 74.18
C ASP A 18 31.77 46.15 75.60
N ASN A 19 30.96 45.78 76.59
CA ASN A 19 30.43 46.79 77.52
C ASN A 19 30.44 46.40 79.02
N SER A 20 30.88 47.34 79.87
CA SER A 20 30.66 47.43 81.34
C SER A 20 31.42 46.41 82.25
N LYS A 21 31.68 46.62 83.55
CA LYS A 21 31.06 47.48 84.61
C LYS A 21 32.05 48.02 85.68
N GLU A 22 31.51 48.91 86.55
CA GLU A 22 31.80 49.12 88.00
C GLU A 22 33.00 49.97 88.56
N GLY A 23 32.67 51.03 89.35
CA GLY A 23 33.26 51.21 90.71
C GLY A 23 33.87 52.55 91.23
N SER A 24 33.16 53.26 92.15
CA SER A 24 33.67 54.07 93.33
C SER A 24 34.12 55.58 93.25
N LEU A 25 34.27 56.24 94.43
CA LEU A 25 34.29 57.72 94.76
C LEU A 25 34.71 57.95 96.27
N PRO A 26 34.68 59.14 96.99
CA PRO A 26 34.81 60.62 96.71
C PRO A 26 35.63 61.49 97.79
N ARG A 27 35.56 62.87 97.72
CA ARG A 27 35.53 63.93 98.83
C ARG A 27 36.74 64.86 99.26
N LYS A 28 36.55 66.18 99.00
CA LYS A 28 36.62 67.44 99.87
C LYS A 28 37.87 67.96 100.67
N ARG A 29 37.93 69.33 100.69
CA ARG A 29 38.34 70.33 101.76
C ARG A 29 39.78 70.88 101.85
N ARG A 30 39.93 72.22 101.96
CA ARG A 30 40.63 72.94 103.08
C ARG A 30 40.48 74.48 103.09
N SER A 31 40.62 75.05 104.29
CA SER A 31 40.83 76.46 104.65
C SER A 31 41.61 76.49 105.99
N TRP A 32 41.84 77.68 106.58
CA TRP A 32 42.66 77.94 107.80
C TRP A 32 44.18 77.98 107.56
N VAL A 33 44.87 79.03 108.08
CA VAL A 33 46.19 78.88 108.74
C VAL A 33 46.61 80.10 109.60
N PHE A 34 46.61 81.34 109.10
CA PHE A 34 47.26 82.47 109.79
C PHE A 34 46.34 83.38 110.64
N ILE A 35 45.80 82.79 111.71
CA ILE A 35 45.36 83.50 112.93
C ILE A 35 46.44 83.41 114.05
N VAL A 36 47.55 82.70 113.79
CA VAL A 36 48.43 82.14 114.84
C VAL A 36 49.60 83.03 115.30
N VAL A 37 50.02 84.03 114.51
CA VAL A 37 51.33 84.70 114.74
C VAL A 37 51.29 85.88 115.74
N SER A 38 50.11 86.43 116.06
CA SER A 38 49.96 87.56 116.99
C SER A 38 50.23 87.24 118.48
N VAL A 39 50.65 86.01 118.81
CA VAL A 39 50.76 85.52 120.20
C VAL A 39 52.22 85.37 120.67
N ALA A 40 53.20 85.37 119.76
CA ALA A 40 54.54 84.86 120.05
C ALA A 40 55.50 85.82 120.81
N LEU A 41 55.42 87.15 120.61
CA LEU A 41 56.45 88.08 121.12
C LEU A 41 56.13 88.79 122.44
N CYS A 42 54.89 88.79 122.93
CA CYS A 42 54.57 89.37 124.24
C CYS A 42 54.98 88.49 125.44
N ALA A 43 55.55 87.30 125.20
CA ALA A 43 55.77 86.27 126.22
C ALA A 43 57.19 86.17 126.78
N VAL A 44 58.19 86.83 126.16
CA VAL A 44 59.61 86.49 126.39
C VAL A 44 60.35 87.38 127.40
N VAL A 45 59.93 88.65 127.59
CA VAL A 45 60.66 89.63 128.44
C VAL A 45 59.88 90.04 129.70
N SER A 46 58.89 89.24 130.10
CA SER A 46 58.23 89.33 131.42
C SER A 46 58.61 88.16 132.35
N GLY A 47 59.55 87.31 131.94
CA GLY A 47 59.86 86.03 132.62
C GLY A 47 61.22 85.95 133.34
N LEU A 48 62.02 87.02 133.34
CA LEU A 48 63.39 87.01 133.90
C LEU A 48 63.62 88.13 134.93
N PHE A 49 62.80 88.16 135.99
CA PHE A 49 63.10 88.99 137.15
C PHE A 49 62.47 88.48 138.47
N TRP A 50 62.74 87.23 138.88
CA TRP A 50 62.90 86.84 140.30
C TRP A 50 63.31 85.37 140.50
N SER A 51 63.76 85.07 141.74
CA SER A 51 64.60 83.92 142.12
C SER A 51 65.98 83.98 141.46
N GLU A 52 67.09 84.16 142.18
CA GLU A 52 67.36 83.98 143.62
C GLU A 52 68.21 85.16 144.17
N LEU A 53 68.30 85.31 145.50
CA LEU A 53 68.91 86.50 146.14
C LEU A 53 69.89 86.12 147.27
N SER A 54 70.79 87.05 147.62
CA SER A 54 71.90 86.97 148.59
C SER A 54 73.14 86.18 148.09
N SER A 55 74.36 86.54 148.49
CA SER A 55 74.83 87.69 149.31
C SER A 55 75.87 88.51 148.49
N ASP A 56 76.03 89.82 148.65
CA ASP A 56 76.58 90.50 149.83
C ASP A 56 76.12 91.97 149.93
N GLU A 57 76.55 92.66 150.99
CA GLU A 57 76.37 94.09 151.20
C GLU A 57 77.32 94.92 150.32
N GLU A 58 76.80 95.88 149.57
CA GLU A 58 77.01 97.33 149.82
C GLU A 58 76.62 98.14 148.56
N SER A 59 75.75 99.15 148.73
CA SER A 59 75.11 99.92 147.64
C SER A 59 74.17 99.09 146.73
N LEU A 60 73.27 99.64 145.90
CA LEU A 60 72.96 101.05 145.64
C LEU A 60 71.54 101.39 146.10
N SER A 61 71.42 102.28 147.09
CA SER A 61 70.18 103.00 147.44
C SER A 61 69.79 104.10 146.42
N GLU A 62 70.40 104.04 145.23
CA GLU A 62 70.51 105.14 144.27
C GLU A 62 69.97 104.79 142.87
N THR A 63 69.92 103.50 142.51
CA THR A 63 69.35 103.03 141.23
C THR A 63 67.84 103.16 141.17
N LEU A 64 67.13 102.80 142.25
CA LEU A 64 65.67 102.73 142.26
C LEU A 64 64.96 104.10 142.23
N ARG A 65 65.61 105.20 142.66
CA ARG A 65 65.04 106.55 142.51
C ARG A 65 65.08 107.08 141.07
N ASN A 66 66.07 106.64 140.27
CA ASN A 66 66.23 107.08 138.88
C ASN A 66 65.29 106.36 137.89
N LEU A 67 64.70 105.23 138.28
CA LEU A 67 63.75 104.51 137.42
C LEU A 67 62.38 105.22 137.33
N GLY A 68 61.95 105.89 138.41
CA GLY A 68 60.64 106.55 138.48
C GLY A 68 60.51 107.80 137.59
N THR A 69 61.61 108.49 137.29
CA THR A 69 61.63 109.72 136.47
C THR A 69 61.75 109.42 134.97
N ALA A 70 62.40 108.32 134.59
CA ALA A 70 62.48 107.86 133.19
C ALA A 70 61.11 107.38 132.66
N TYR A 71 60.33 106.67 133.47
CA TYR A 71 59.09 106.04 133.01
C TYR A 71 57.99 107.04 132.60
N VAL A 72 57.88 108.16 133.32
CA VAL A 72 56.87 109.21 133.07
C VAL A 72 57.21 110.07 131.85
N THR A 73 58.51 110.28 131.57
CA THR A 73 58.97 111.09 130.44
C THR A 73 58.93 110.35 129.10
N ILE A 74 59.26 109.06 129.09
CA ILE A 74 59.23 108.24 127.87
C ILE A 74 57.80 108.04 127.36
N ALA A 75 56.84 107.72 128.23
CA ALA A 75 55.45 107.46 127.85
C ALA A 75 54.75 108.64 127.16
N GLY A 76 55.06 109.88 127.57
CA GLY A 76 54.51 111.10 126.96
C GLY A 76 54.96 111.30 125.50
N ILE A 77 56.20 110.92 125.18
CA ILE A 77 56.76 111.03 123.82
C ILE A 77 56.10 109.99 122.89
N THR A 78 55.82 108.78 123.37
CA THR A 78 55.18 107.71 122.59
C THR A 78 53.80 108.12 122.05
N ILE A 79 53.00 108.81 122.86
CA ILE A 79 51.64 109.24 122.47
C ILE A 79 51.67 110.36 121.41
N ALA A 80 52.67 111.24 121.45
CA ALA A 80 52.85 112.29 120.45
C ALA A 80 53.22 111.71 119.06
N ILE A 81 54.10 110.69 119.03
CA ILE A 81 54.55 110.05 117.78
C ILE A 81 53.45 109.18 117.15
N TYR A 82 52.65 108.46 117.96
CA TYR A 82 51.57 107.64 117.42
C TYR A 82 50.48 108.48 116.70
N ARG A 83 50.30 109.74 117.11
CA ARG A 83 49.34 110.67 116.47
C ARG A 83 49.84 111.30 115.17
N SER A 84 51.15 111.38 114.93
CA SER A 84 51.71 111.93 113.68
C SER A 84 51.80 110.88 112.56
N LEU A 85 51.94 109.59 112.90
CA LEU A 85 51.91 108.49 111.95
C LEU A 85 50.48 108.20 111.43
N LEU A 86 49.48 108.20 112.32
CA LEU A 86 48.07 107.93 111.96
C LEU A 86 47.46 108.92 110.94
N ALA A 87 48.11 110.07 110.71
CA ALA A 87 47.65 111.12 109.80
C ALA A 87 48.24 111.07 108.38
N ARG A 88 49.23 110.22 108.10
CA ARG A 88 49.87 110.14 106.76
C ARG A 88 49.33 109.00 105.89
N ASP A 89 49.16 107.81 106.45
CA ASP A 89 48.76 106.62 105.67
C ASP A 89 47.33 106.71 105.09
N LEU A 90 46.48 107.58 105.66
CA LEU A 90 45.12 107.85 105.17
C LEU A 90 45.06 108.67 103.87
N ALA A 91 46.15 109.32 103.45
CA ALA A 91 46.17 110.15 102.24
C ALA A 91 46.60 109.37 100.98
N GLU A 92 47.69 108.59 101.06
CA GLU A 92 48.29 107.96 99.87
C GLU A 92 47.55 106.69 99.41
N ALA A 93 46.80 106.03 100.30
CA ALA A 93 46.00 104.85 99.95
C ALA A 93 44.87 105.17 98.94
N ALA A 94 44.27 106.37 99.04
CA ALA A 94 43.15 106.79 98.21
C ALA A 94 43.52 106.92 96.72
N GLN A 95 44.78 107.28 96.41
CA GLN A 95 45.20 107.54 95.03
C GLN A 95 45.55 106.25 94.27
N LYS A 96 46.07 105.21 94.93
CA LYS A 96 46.43 103.93 94.27
C LYS A 96 45.23 103.04 93.91
N GLN A 97 44.12 103.10 94.65
CA GLN A 97 42.91 102.34 94.28
C GLN A 97 42.22 102.89 93.02
N ALA A 98 42.38 104.18 92.71
CA ALA A 98 41.81 104.80 91.50
C ALA A 98 42.46 104.29 90.19
N GLU A 99 43.69 103.80 90.24
CA GLU A 99 44.39 103.25 89.07
C GLU A 99 44.12 101.75 88.88
N ALA A 100 43.95 100.99 89.96
CA ALA A 100 43.58 99.57 89.90
C ALA A 100 42.26 99.35 89.13
N ALA A 101 41.25 100.21 89.38
CA ALA A 101 39.96 100.17 88.68
C ALA A 101 40.04 100.37 87.16
N ARG A 102 41.16 100.87 86.62
CA ARG A 102 41.38 101.03 85.17
C ARG A 102 41.99 99.80 84.50
N ALA A 103 42.47 98.82 85.27
CA ALA A 103 43.00 97.56 84.74
C ALA A 103 41.90 96.55 84.43
N GLU A 104 40.89 96.41 85.32
CA GLU A 104 39.82 95.41 85.17
C GLU A 104 38.92 95.69 83.95
N VAL A 105 38.70 96.96 83.58
CA VAL A 105 37.87 97.33 82.42
C VAL A 105 38.44 96.75 81.12
N ARG A 106 39.74 96.90 80.85
CA ARG A 106 40.37 96.41 79.60
C ARG A 106 40.31 94.88 79.48
N ALA A 107 40.40 94.16 80.60
CA ALA A 107 40.27 92.70 80.60
C ALA A 107 38.85 92.21 80.22
N SER A 108 37.83 93.05 80.34
CA SER A 108 36.46 92.73 79.91
C SER A 108 36.20 92.95 78.41
N GLU A 109 36.94 93.87 77.77
CA GLU A 109 36.74 94.26 76.37
C GLU A 109 37.32 93.24 75.37
N GLU A 110 38.42 92.55 75.69
CA GLU A 110 38.96 91.49 74.83
C GLU A 110 38.13 90.20 74.89
N ASN A 111 37.64 89.83 76.08
CA ASN A 111 36.86 88.60 76.26
C ASN A 111 35.48 88.66 75.57
N THR A 112 34.88 89.86 75.50
CA THR A 112 33.61 90.08 74.78
C THR A 112 33.75 90.01 73.25
N LYS A 113 34.90 90.41 72.68
CA LYS A 113 35.21 90.20 71.25
C LYS A 113 35.30 88.71 70.89
N HIS A 114 36.02 87.92 71.68
CA HIS A 114 36.25 86.51 71.33
C HIS A 114 34.97 85.65 71.41
N ILE A 115 33.97 86.08 72.18
CA ILE A 115 32.66 85.42 72.26
C ILE A 115 31.77 85.80 71.07
N THR A 116 31.75 87.07 70.65
CA THR A 116 30.90 87.51 69.52
C THR A 116 31.37 86.93 68.18
N GLU A 117 32.67 86.87 67.92
CA GLU A 117 33.21 86.22 66.71
C GLU A 117 32.88 84.72 66.65
N ARG A 118 32.95 84.02 67.80
CA ARG A 118 32.56 82.60 67.89
C ARG A 118 31.08 82.38 67.58
N ASN A 119 30.19 83.23 68.08
CA ASN A 119 28.76 83.10 67.86
C ASN A 119 28.38 83.34 66.39
N ILE A 120 28.95 84.37 65.74
CA ILE A 120 28.67 84.67 64.32
C ILE A 120 29.12 83.53 63.40
N ILE A 121 30.25 82.87 63.71
CA ILE A 121 30.71 81.68 62.98
C ILE A 121 29.83 80.45 63.26
N ALA A 122 29.31 80.30 64.48
CA ALA A 122 28.40 79.23 64.85
C ALA A 122 27.02 79.37 64.16
N GLU A 123 26.44 80.57 64.15
CA GLU A 123 25.15 80.83 63.50
C GLU A 123 25.23 80.60 61.99
N ARG A 124 26.24 81.16 61.29
CA ARG A 124 26.42 80.93 59.85
C ARG A 124 26.63 79.46 59.49
N ARG A 125 27.25 78.66 60.36
CA ARG A 125 27.38 77.21 60.18
C ARG A 125 26.07 76.47 60.45
N ALA A 126 25.30 76.89 61.46
CA ALA A 126 23.98 76.32 61.75
C ALA A 126 22.94 76.65 60.66
N GLU A 127 23.06 77.82 60.02
CA GLU A 127 22.18 78.28 58.95
C GLU A 127 22.47 77.54 57.63
N ALA A 128 23.74 77.47 57.21
CA ALA A 128 24.14 76.65 56.06
C ALA A 128 23.84 75.14 56.26
N ALA A 129 23.93 74.64 57.50
CA ALA A 129 23.53 73.26 57.82
C ALA A 129 22.02 73.05 57.69
N LYS A 130 21.18 74.03 58.06
CA LYS A 130 19.72 73.97 57.83
C LYS A 130 19.39 73.91 56.34
N GLU A 131 20.02 74.75 55.52
CA GLU A 131 19.80 74.76 54.06
C GLU A 131 20.20 73.44 53.40
N GLN A 132 21.32 72.84 53.82
CA GLN A 132 21.70 71.50 53.36
C GLN A 132 20.72 70.41 53.83
N ILE A 133 20.19 70.50 55.05
CA ILE A 133 19.18 69.58 55.57
C ILE A 133 17.83 69.73 54.85
N THR A 134 17.40 70.94 54.47
CA THR A 134 16.18 71.12 53.66
C THR A 134 16.38 70.61 52.24
N ALA A 135 17.46 70.98 51.56
CA ALA A 135 17.71 70.54 50.18
C ALA A 135 17.87 69.00 50.07
N SER A 136 18.59 68.37 51.00
CA SER A 136 18.71 66.89 51.05
C SER A 136 17.38 66.21 51.38
N ARG A 137 16.52 66.83 52.20
CA ARG A 137 15.18 66.31 52.50
C ARG A 137 14.24 66.42 51.30
N GLU A 138 14.32 67.51 50.54
CA GLU A 138 13.55 67.71 49.30
C GLU A 138 13.95 66.68 48.23
N ILE A 139 15.27 66.49 48.02
CA ILE A 139 15.80 65.45 47.13
C ILE A 139 15.33 64.04 47.57
N ALA A 140 15.32 63.75 48.88
CA ALA A 140 14.83 62.48 49.40
C ALA A 140 13.32 62.28 49.16
N THR A 141 12.50 63.34 49.28
CA THR A 141 11.07 63.26 48.93
C THR A 141 10.83 63.05 47.44
N ASP A 142 11.58 63.74 46.57
CA ASP A 142 11.46 63.54 45.12
C ASP A 142 11.92 62.14 44.69
N GLN A 143 12.99 61.62 45.28
CA GLN A 143 13.43 60.23 45.05
C GLN A 143 12.39 59.21 45.50
N ASN A 144 11.72 59.44 46.64
CA ASN A 144 10.61 58.59 47.09
C ASN A 144 9.43 58.63 46.11
N VAL A 145 9.00 59.82 45.66
CA VAL A 145 7.90 59.96 44.68
C VAL A 145 8.26 59.30 43.33
N ILE A 146 9.52 59.36 42.90
CA ILE A 146 10.00 58.64 41.70
C ILE A 146 10.02 57.13 41.92
N ALA A 147 10.38 56.65 43.12
CA ALA A 147 10.34 55.24 43.47
C ALA A 147 8.91 54.70 43.51
N GLU A 148 7.98 55.40 44.18
CA GLU A 148 6.55 55.06 44.23
C GLU A 148 5.93 54.98 42.83
N ARG A 149 6.21 55.96 41.94
CA ARG A 149 5.75 55.93 40.54
C ARG A 149 6.33 54.76 39.74
N ARG A 150 7.56 54.33 40.02
CA ARG A 150 8.18 53.14 39.41
C ARG A 150 7.57 51.84 39.92
N VAL A 151 7.25 51.76 41.22
CA VAL A 151 6.54 50.62 41.80
C VAL A 151 5.14 50.50 41.19
N GLN A 152 4.36 51.59 41.14
CA GLN A 152 3.02 51.57 40.54
C GLN A 152 3.06 51.13 39.06
N ALA A 153 4.00 51.66 38.27
CA ALA A 153 4.15 51.27 36.87
C ALA A 153 4.56 49.79 36.70
N ALA A 154 5.36 49.24 37.63
CA ALA A 154 5.70 47.82 37.65
C ALA A 154 4.50 46.94 38.07
N GLU A 155 3.71 47.38 39.04
CA GLU A 155 2.47 46.70 39.45
C GLU A 155 1.43 46.67 38.33
N ASP A 156 1.26 47.77 37.58
CA ASP A 156 0.37 47.83 36.42
C ASP A 156 0.84 46.92 35.27
N GLN A 157 2.15 46.80 35.05
CA GLN A 157 2.73 45.83 34.11
C GLN A 157 2.54 44.38 34.57
N ILE A 158 2.74 44.09 35.86
CA ILE A 158 2.48 42.76 36.43
C ILE A 158 0.98 42.41 36.37
N ALA A 159 0.09 43.37 36.61
CA ALA A 159 -1.36 43.18 36.54
C ALA A 159 -1.84 42.92 35.11
N SER A 160 -1.33 43.66 34.11
CA SER A 160 -1.65 43.42 32.70
C SER A 160 -1.05 42.12 32.17
N ALA A 161 0.19 41.78 32.52
CA ALA A 161 0.79 40.48 32.19
C ALA A 161 0.01 39.31 32.80
N ARG A 162 -0.45 39.43 34.05
CA ARG A 162 -1.32 38.43 34.70
C ARG A 162 -2.66 38.27 33.97
N ARG A 163 -3.30 39.37 33.53
CA ARG A 163 -4.55 39.30 32.74
C ARG A 163 -4.33 38.54 31.43
N ILE A 164 -3.30 38.91 30.66
CA ILE A 164 -2.94 38.23 29.40
C ILE A 164 -2.67 36.72 29.64
N ALA A 165 -1.95 36.36 30.71
CA ALA A 165 -1.70 34.96 31.05
C ALA A 165 -2.98 34.20 31.41
N THR A 166 -3.92 34.82 32.14
CA THR A 166 -5.22 34.20 32.42
C THR A 166 -6.09 34.05 31.17
N GLU A 167 -6.11 35.05 30.29
CA GLU A 167 -6.83 35.00 29.02
C GLU A 167 -6.28 33.90 28.12
N GLN A 168 -4.96 33.83 27.92
CA GLN A 168 -4.33 32.74 27.17
C GLN A 168 -4.61 31.36 27.76
N ASN A 169 -4.64 31.21 29.09
CA ASN A 169 -5.00 29.94 29.75
C ASN A 169 -6.47 29.57 29.45
N THR A 170 -7.41 30.52 29.49
CA THR A 170 -8.82 30.24 29.11
C THR A 170 -8.99 29.92 27.62
N ILE A 171 -8.22 30.57 26.74
CA ILE A 171 -8.20 30.28 25.30
C ILE A 171 -7.62 28.88 25.04
N ALA A 172 -6.54 28.51 25.74
CA ALA A 172 -5.94 27.18 25.65
C ALA A 172 -6.92 26.09 26.12
N LYS A 173 -7.62 26.29 27.23
CA LYS A 173 -8.67 25.37 27.73
C LYS A 173 -9.82 25.23 26.74
N ARG A 174 -10.33 26.34 26.18
CA ARG A 174 -11.39 26.29 25.14
C ARG A 174 -10.94 25.57 23.88
N ARG A 175 -9.68 25.74 23.45
CA ARG A 175 -9.10 25.01 22.31
C ARG A 175 -8.93 23.52 22.60
N ALA A 176 -8.51 23.15 23.81
CA ALA A 176 -8.39 21.76 24.21
C ALA A 176 -9.76 21.06 24.23
N GLN A 177 -10.77 21.68 24.84
CA GLN A 177 -12.15 21.15 24.85
C GLN A 177 -12.71 21.02 23.42
N ALA A 178 -12.56 22.03 22.58
CA ALA A 178 -13.05 21.96 21.19
C ALA A 178 -12.31 20.90 20.35
N ALA A 179 -11.04 20.60 20.65
CA ALA A 179 -10.32 19.51 20.03
C ALA A 179 -10.79 18.14 20.54
N GLU A 180 -11.08 18.00 21.83
CA GLU A 180 -11.66 16.78 22.42
C GLU A 180 -13.05 16.48 21.85
N GLU A 181 -13.91 17.50 21.72
CA GLU A 181 -15.23 17.42 21.07
C GLU A 181 -15.14 17.02 19.58
N GLN A 182 -14.10 17.47 18.86
CA GLN A 182 -13.84 17.03 17.48
C GLN A 182 -13.32 15.58 17.41
N ILE A 183 -12.52 15.14 18.39
CA ILE A 183 -12.00 13.78 18.47
C ILE A 183 -13.13 12.79 18.80
N THR A 184 -14.06 13.11 19.71
CA THR A 184 -15.24 12.27 19.95
C THR A 184 -16.16 12.24 18.74
N ALA A 185 -16.53 13.39 18.16
CA ALA A 185 -17.39 13.43 16.99
C ALA A 185 -16.81 12.65 15.79
N SER A 186 -15.50 12.75 15.52
CA SER A 186 -14.85 11.98 14.45
C SER A 186 -14.76 10.48 14.76
N ARG A 187 -14.60 10.09 16.03
CA ARG A 187 -14.65 8.69 16.47
C ARG A 187 -16.05 8.09 16.31
N ASP A 188 -17.09 8.83 16.68
CA ASP A 188 -18.48 8.37 16.62
C ASP A 188 -18.90 8.15 15.15
N ILE A 189 -18.54 9.09 14.27
CA ILE A 189 -18.68 8.95 12.81
C ILE A 189 -17.96 7.70 12.27
N ALA A 190 -16.74 7.40 12.76
CA ALA A 190 -16.00 6.22 12.34
C ALA A 190 -16.67 4.91 12.82
N THR A 191 -17.26 4.88 14.02
CA THR A 191 -18.04 3.73 14.49
C THR A 191 -19.33 3.53 13.71
N ASP A 192 -20.05 4.60 13.38
CA ASP A 192 -21.26 4.52 12.52
C ASP A 192 -20.91 4.03 11.12
N GLN A 193 -19.80 4.50 10.53
CA GLN A 193 -19.31 4.01 9.24
C GLN A 193 -18.97 2.52 9.27
N ASN A 194 -18.35 2.02 10.34
CA ASN A 194 -18.08 0.58 10.51
C ASN A 194 -19.38 -0.23 10.62
N VAL A 195 -20.35 0.20 11.44
CA VAL A 195 -21.65 -0.48 11.56
C VAL A 195 -22.42 -0.48 10.23
N ILE A 196 -22.32 0.58 9.43
CA ILE A 196 -22.89 0.64 8.07
C ILE A 196 -22.15 -0.31 7.12
N ALA A 197 -20.82 -0.43 7.23
CA ALA A 197 -20.02 -1.35 6.43
C ALA A 197 -20.33 -2.82 6.74
N GLU A 198 -20.41 -3.20 8.01
CA GLU A 198 -20.80 -4.55 8.47
C GLU A 198 -22.20 -4.93 7.96
N ARG A 199 -23.18 -4.03 8.08
CA ARG A 199 -24.54 -4.25 7.56
C ARG A 199 -24.57 -4.43 6.04
N ARG A 200 -23.73 -3.70 5.30
CA ARG A 200 -23.58 -3.84 3.85
C ARG A 200 -22.89 -5.15 3.45
N ALA A 201 -21.86 -5.55 4.19
CA ALA A 201 -21.16 -6.83 3.97
C ALA A 201 -22.13 -8.00 4.16
N LYS A 202 -22.87 -8.05 5.28
CA LYS A 202 -23.87 -9.08 5.52
C LYS A 202 -24.96 -9.09 4.45
N ALA A 203 -25.50 -7.94 4.06
CA ALA A 203 -26.50 -7.88 3.00
C ALA A 203 -25.98 -8.40 1.64
N ALA A 204 -24.68 -8.26 1.35
CA ALA A 204 -24.05 -8.85 0.17
C ALA A 204 -23.83 -10.37 0.32
N GLU A 205 -23.52 -10.88 1.51
CA GLU A 205 -23.47 -12.32 1.80
C GLU A 205 -24.84 -12.99 1.65
N ASP A 206 -25.90 -12.37 2.20
CA ASP A 206 -27.29 -12.83 2.07
C ASP A 206 -27.72 -12.86 0.58
N GLN A 207 -27.37 -11.84 -0.20
CA GLN A 207 -27.58 -11.82 -1.65
C GLN A 207 -26.77 -12.89 -2.39
N LEU A 208 -25.51 -13.11 -2.00
CA LEU A 208 -24.67 -14.17 -2.56
C LEU A 208 -25.27 -15.57 -2.30
N ALA A 209 -25.80 -15.82 -1.10
CA ALA A 209 -26.48 -17.08 -0.78
C ALA A 209 -27.68 -17.33 -1.69
N VAL A 210 -28.59 -16.36 -1.84
CA VAL A 210 -29.76 -16.47 -2.74
C VAL A 210 -29.34 -16.61 -4.21
N SER A 211 -28.27 -15.92 -4.63
CA SER A 211 -27.75 -16.04 -6.01
C SER A 211 -27.15 -17.43 -6.30
N ARG A 212 -26.55 -18.09 -5.29
CA ARG A 212 -26.07 -19.48 -5.40
C ARG A 212 -27.24 -20.47 -5.46
N GLU A 213 -28.17 -20.42 -4.51
CA GLU A 213 -29.34 -21.32 -4.49
C GLU A 213 -30.14 -21.26 -5.81
N THR A 214 -30.28 -20.05 -6.39
CA THR A 214 -30.95 -19.88 -7.69
C THR A 214 -30.09 -20.26 -8.90
N ALA A 215 -28.76 -20.31 -8.78
CA ALA A 215 -27.87 -20.89 -9.78
C ALA A 215 -27.89 -22.43 -9.72
N ASP A 216 -27.84 -23.03 -8.53
CA ASP A 216 -27.86 -24.48 -8.33
C ASP A 216 -29.15 -25.08 -8.89
N LYS A 217 -30.31 -24.48 -8.59
CA LYS A 217 -31.62 -24.85 -9.17
C LYS A 217 -31.69 -24.71 -10.69
N ARG A 218 -30.92 -23.78 -11.29
CA ARG A 218 -30.81 -23.64 -12.76
C ARG A 218 -29.91 -24.72 -13.36
N VAL A 219 -28.84 -25.12 -12.66
CA VAL A 219 -27.99 -26.24 -13.07
C VAL A 219 -28.80 -27.55 -13.02
N GLU A 220 -29.53 -27.81 -11.94
CA GLU A 220 -30.39 -28.99 -11.79
C GLU A 220 -31.43 -29.09 -12.92
N ALA A 221 -32.15 -28.00 -13.20
CA ALA A 221 -33.11 -27.93 -14.31
C ALA A 221 -32.44 -28.12 -15.69
N ALA A 222 -31.25 -27.54 -15.91
CA ALA A 222 -30.50 -27.71 -17.15
C ALA A 222 -29.98 -29.15 -17.33
N THR A 223 -29.56 -29.82 -16.26
CA THR A 223 -29.15 -31.24 -16.31
C THR A 223 -30.33 -32.14 -16.62
N ALA A 224 -31.50 -31.94 -15.99
CA ALA A 224 -32.71 -32.70 -16.29
C ALA A 224 -33.17 -32.49 -17.75
N GLN A 225 -33.07 -31.27 -18.27
CA GLN A 225 -33.35 -30.97 -19.68
C GLN A 225 -32.36 -31.66 -20.63
N ALA A 226 -31.07 -31.70 -20.28
CA ALA A 226 -30.04 -32.37 -21.07
C ALA A 226 -30.21 -33.90 -21.09
N GLU A 227 -30.60 -34.51 -19.97
CA GLU A 227 -30.92 -35.95 -19.89
C GLU A 227 -32.16 -36.30 -20.72
N ALA A 228 -33.23 -35.50 -20.63
CA ALA A 228 -34.42 -35.66 -21.48
C ALA A 228 -34.08 -35.53 -22.98
N ALA A 229 -33.27 -34.54 -23.35
CA ALA A 229 -32.79 -34.38 -24.73
C ALA A 229 -31.94 -35.57 -25.20
N LYS A 230 -31.07 -36.11 -24.34
CA LYS A 230 -30.26 -37.30 -24.64
C LYS A 230 -31.15 -38.55 -24.86
N ALA A 231 -32.17 -38.74 -24.02
CA ALA A 231 -33.14 -39.82 -24.19
C ALA A 231 -33.92 -39.69 -25.52
N GLN A 232 -34.34 -38.47 -25.88
CA GLN A 232 -35.00 -38.18 -27.16
C GLN A 232 -34.09 -38.53 -28.36
N VAL A 233 -32.79 -38.22 -28.27
CA VAL A 233 -31.80 -38.50 -29.33
C VAL A 233 -31.57 -40.01 -29.49
N GLU A 234 -31.37 -40.75 -28.41
CA GLU A 234 -31.17 -42.21 -28.50
C GLU A 234 -32.44 -42.94 -28.98
N ALA A 235 -33.64 -42.51 -28.56
CA ALA A 235 -34.90 -43.04 -29.09
C ALA A 235 -35.05 -42.77 -30.60
N THR A 236 -34.69 -41.56 -31.06
CA THR A 236 -34.72 -41.19 -32.48
C THR A 236 -33.72 -42.02 -33.29
N LYS A 237 -32.50 -42.20 -32.78
CA LYS A 237 -31.44 -43.01 -33.37
C LYS A 237 -31.83 -44.48 -33.52
N GLU A 238 -32.51 -45.06 -32.54
CA GLU A 238 -33.03 -46.44 -32.63
C GLU A 238 -34.18 -46.56 -33.64
N GLN A 239 -35.06 -45.55 -33.71
CA GLN A 239 -36.09 -45.48 -34.75
C GLN A 239 -35.47 -45.37 -36.15
N THR A 240 -34.44 -44.55 -36.35
CA THR A 240 -33.71 -44.45 -37.62
C THR A 240 -32.98 -45.76 -37.97
N ARG A 241 -32.31 -46.40 -37.01
CA ARG A 241 -31.65 -47.72 -37.20
C ARG A 241 -32.64 -48.76 -37.70
N THR A 242 -33.81 -48.83 -37.05
CA THR A 242 -34.89 -49.75 -37.41
C THR A 242 -35.47 -49.43 -38.79
N ALA A 243 -35.67 -48.14 -39.12
CA ALA A 243 -36.16 -47.71 -40.42
C ALA A 243 -35.18 -48.02 -41.57
N LEU A 244 -33.87 -47.89 -41.34
CA LEU A 244 -32.85 -48.28 -42.33
C LEU A 244 -32.88 -49.78 -42.60
N GLN A 245 -32.94 -50.62 -41.56
CA GLN A 245 -33.04 -52.07 -41.71
C GLN A 245 -34.30 -52.50 -42.49
N TYR A 246 -35.46 -51.87 -42.24
CA TYR A 246 -36.65 -52.09 -43.06
C TYR A 246 -36.48 -51.60 -44.51
N GLY A 247 -35.77 -50.49 -44.74
CA GLY A 247 -35.47 -49.96 -46.07
C GLY A 247 -34.56 -50.89 -46.89
N GLU A 248 -33.54 -51.48 -46.26
CA GLU A 248 -32.65 -52.47 -46.87
C GLU A 248 -33.42 -53.72 -47.29
N VAL A 249 -34.17 -54.34 -46.36
CA VAL A 249 -35.01 -55.52 -46.64
C VAL A 249 -36.08 -55.23 -47.70
N ALA A 250 -36.65 -54.02 -47.72
CA ALA A 250 -37.60 -53.60 -48.77
C ALA A 250 -36.92 -53.45 -50.15
N LYS A 251 -35.70 -52.90 -50.21
CA LYS A 251 -34.91 -52.84 -51.46
C LYS A 251 -34.62 -54.24 -51.99
N GLU A 252 -34.14 -55.15 -51.14
CA GLU A 252 -33.84 -56.52 -51.54
C GLU A 252 -35.09 -57.25 -52.07
N SER A 253 -36.21 -57.18 -51.34
CA SER A 253 -37.48 -57.79 -51.72
C SER A 253 -38.03 -57.24 -53.04
N ALA A 254 -37.84 -55.94 -53.31
CA ALA A 254 -38.17 -55.34 -54.60
C ALA A 254 -37.29 -55.87 -55.74
N GLN A 255 -35.99 -56.09 -55.50
CA GLN A 255 -35.08 -56.70 -56.48
C GLN A 255 -35.41 -58.19 -56.72
N ASP A 256 -35.72 -58.98 -55.68
CA ASP A 256 -36.17 -60.37 -55.82
C ASP A 256 -37.48 -60.46 -56.61
N ALA A 257 -38.39 -59.48 -56.43
CA ALA A 257 -39.64 -59.40 -57.18
C ALA A 257 -39.40 -59.08 -58.66
N ARG A 258 -38.49 -58.16 -58.99
CA ARG A 258 -38.08 -57.89 -60.38
C ARG A 258 -37.41 -59.10 -61.01
N TYR A 259 -36.50 -59.78 -60.30
CA TYR A 259 -35.81 -60.97 -60.81
C TYR A 259 -36.81 -62.07 -61.20
N ARG A 260 -37.80 -62.35 -60.35
CA ARG A 260 -38.87 -63.31 -60.65
C ARG A 260 -39.71 -62.89 -61.86
N ARG A 261 -40.12 -61.63 -61.97
CA ARG A 261 -40.85 -61.15 -63.16
C ARG A 261 -40.01 -61.27 -64.44
N GLY A 262 -38.70 -61.00 -64.37
CA GLY A 262 -37.79 -61.20 -65.50
C GLY A 262 -37.75 -62.66 -65.96
N VAL A 263 -37.56 -63.59 -65.01
CA VAL A 263 -37.62 -65.05 -65.26
C VAL A 263 -38.97 -65.47 -65.87
N GLU A 264 -40.08 -65.01 -65.28
CA GLU A 264 -41.45 -65.29 -65.76
C GLU A 264 -41.67 -64.73 -67.18
N ALA A 265 -41.17 -63.53 -67.46
CA ALA A 265 -41.29 -62.84 -68.74
C ALA A 265 -40.48 -63.52 -69.85
N LEU A 266 -39.27 -64.02 -69.58
CA LEU A 266 -38.49 -64.81 -70.54
C LEU A 266 -39.22 -66.08 -71.03
N GLY A 267 -40.06 -66.68 -70.17
CA GLY A 267 -40.88 -67.84 -70.51
C GLY A 267 -42.11 -67.53 -71.37
N HIS A 268 -42.40 -66.25 -71.67
CA HIS A 268 -43.63 -65.84 -72.33
C HIS A 268 -43.60 -66.07 -73.86
N ASP A 269 -44.75 -66.31 -74.47
CA ASP A 269 -44.87 -66.56 -75.92
C ASP A 269 -44.62 -65.31 -76.78
N GLU A 270 -44.87 -64.12 -76.23
CA GLU A 270 -44.75 -62.84 -76.93
C GLU A 270 -43.35 -62.22 -76.80
N MET A 271 -42.77 -61.78 -77.93
CA MET A 271 -41.42 -61.20 -78.01
C MET A 271 -41.22 -59.96 -77.12
N SER A 272 -42.19 -59.05 -77.14
CA SER A 272 -42.20 -57.78 -76.40
C SER A 272 -41.97 -57.99 -74.90
N ILE A 273 -42.63 -59.02 -74.35
CA ILE A 273 -42.56 -59.38 -72.93
C ILE A 273 -41.22 -60.05 -72.62
N ARG A 274 -40.70 -60.91 -73.50
CA ARG A 274 -39.36 -61.49 -73.32
C ARG A 274 -38.26 -60.43 -73.37
N LEU A 275 -38.33 -59.48 -74.31
CA LEU A 275 -37.43 -58.31 -74.36
C LEU A 275 -37.48 -57.50 -73.07
N ALA A 276 -38.68 -57.18 -72.57
CA ALA A 276 -38.84 -56.51 -71.29
C ALA A 276 -38.24 -57.33 -70.12
N GLY A 277 -38.35 -58.66 -70.17
CA GLY A 277 -37.70 -59.58 -69.24
C GLY A 277 -36.17 -59.53 -69.27
N VAL A 278 -35.56 -59.49 -70.47
CA VAL A 278 -34.11 -59.31 -70.63
C VAL A 278 -33.66 -57.99 -70.01
N TYR A 279 -34.32 -56.86 -70.35
CA TYR A 279 -33.97 -55.54 -69.82
C TYR A 279 -34.18 -55.41 -68.29
N ASP A 280 -35.23 -56.02 -67.71
CA ASP A 280 -35.45 -55.98 -66.24
C ASP A 280 -34.39 -56.83 -65.49
N LEU A 281 -33.81 -57.84 -66.15
CA LEU A 281 -32.69 -58.66 -65.62
C LEU A 281 -31.31 -58.00 -65.82
N GLU A 282 -31.06 -57.36 -66.96
CA GLU A 282 -29.87 -56.55 -67.24
C GLU A 282 -29.76 -55.38 -66.25
N ALA A 283 -30.87 -54.68 -65.98
CA ALA A 283 -30.90 -53.64 -64.96
C ALA A 283 -30.55 -54.18 -63.54
N LEU A 284 -30.98 -55.39 -63.20
CA LEU A 284 -30.64 -56.04 -61.92
C LEU A 284 -29.17 -56.49 -61.86
N PHE A 285 -28.58 -56.92 -62.97
CA PHE A 285 -27.15 -57.23 -63.09
C PHE A 285 -26.31 -56.00 -62.72
N HIS A 286 -26.68 -54.81 -63.21
CA HIS A 286 -26.00 -53.55 -62.87
C HIS A 286 -26.32 -53.01 -61.48
N GLU A 287 -27.55 -53.16 -60.98
CA GLU A 287 -27.93 -52.65 -59.65
C GLU A 287 -27.31 -53.42 -58.47
N ASN A 288 -27.00 -54.71 -58.65
CA ASN A 288 -26.54 -55.60 -57.59
C ASN A 288 -25.87 -56.86 -58.18
N TYR A 289 -24.69 -56.68 -58.78
CA TYR A 289 -23.88 -57.75 -59.41
C TYR A 289 -23.61 -58.91 -58.43
N ASP A 290 -23.16 -58.62 -57.21
CA ASP A 290 -22.79 -59.61 -56.19
C ASP A 290 -23.90 -60.64 -55.92
N ARG A 291 -25.17 -60.21 -55.98
CA ARG A 291 -26.34 -61.06 -55.71
C ARG A 291 -26.96 -61.68 -56.97
N TYR A 292 -27.02 -60.94 -58.08
CA TYR A 292 -27.75 -61.34 -59.28
C TYR A 292 -26.89 -61.57 -60.52
N GLY A 293 -25.69 -61.00 -60.62
CA GLY A 293 -24.88 -60.96 -61.84
C GLY A 293 -24.66 -62.33 -62.48
N ILE A 294 -24.04 -63.24 -61.72
CA ILE A 294 -23.81 -64.65 -62.13
C ILE A 294 -25.14 -65.38 -62.43
N ARG A 295 -26.24 -65.04 -61.72
CA ARG A 295 -27.56 -65.68 -61.91
C ARG A 295 -28.22 -65.24 -63.21
N VAL A 296 -28.19 -63.93 -63.49
CA VAL A 296 -28.69 -63.30 -64.71
C VAL A 296 -27.92 -63.86 -65.92
N VAL A 297 -26.59 -63.84 -65.90
CA VAL A 297 -25.79 -64.36 -67.02
C VAL A 297 -26.09 -65.84 -67.28
N LYS A 298 -26.12 -66.71 -66.26
CA LYS A 298 -26.47 -68.13 -66.45
C LYS A 298 -27.90 -68.35 -66.96
N LEU A 299 -28.87 -67.54 -66.51
CA LEU A 299 -30.26 -67.59 -66.97
C LEU A 299 -30.38 -67.15 -68.43
N LEU A 300 -29.75 -66.04 -68.81
CA LEU A 300 -29.78 -65.52 -70.18
C LEU A 300 -29.01 -66.44 -71.15
N CYS A 301 -27.90 -67.06 -70.73
CA CYS A 301 -27.21 -68.11 -71.50
C CYS A 301 -28.09 -69.36 -71.70
N ALA A 302 -28.83 -69.79 -70.67
CA ALA A 302 -29.79 -70.89 -70.81
C ALA A 302 -30.95 -70.54 -71.75
N PHE A 303 -31.42 -69.29 -71.72
CA PHE A 303 -32.44 -68.76 -72.63
C PHE A 303 -31.94 -68.68 -74.09
N ALA A 304 -30.71 -68.22 -74.33
CA ALA A 304 -30.13 -68.16 -75.67
C ALA A 304 -29.89 -69.56 -76.28
N ARG A 305 -29.60 -70.57 -75.44
CA ARG A 305 -29.48 -71.97 -75.87
C ARG A 305 -30.81 -72.64 -76.20
N ASN A 306 -31.88 -72.33 -75.47
CA ASN A 306 -33.21 -72.92 -75.68
C ASN A 306 -34.34 -71.88 -75.58
N PRO A 307 -34.44 -70.95 -76.55
CA PRO A 307 -35.46 -69.90 -76.52
C PRO A 307 -36.86 -70.49 -76.77
N PRO A 308 -37.88 -70.13 -75.97
CA PRO A 308 -39.23 -70.69 -76.12
C PRO A 308 -39.82 -70.32 -77.47
N ARG A 309 -40.40 -71.31 -78.16
CA ARG A 309 -40.84 -71.23 -79.57
C ARG A 309 -39.74 -70.76 -80.54
N LEU A 310 -38.78 -71.64 -80.80
CA LEU A 310 -38.34 -71.85 -82.18
C LEU A 310 -39.43 -72.70 -82.86
N ASP A 311 -39.94 -72.25 -84.01
CA ASP A 311 -40.96 -73.01 -84.72
C ASP A 311 -40.36 -74.32 -85.27
N THR A 312 -41.19 -75.36 -85.43
CA THR A 312 -40.71 -76.74 -85.73
C THR A 312 -40.07 -76.91 -87.12
N LYS A 313 -39.94 -75.82 -87.86
CA LYS A 313 -39.04 -75.64 -89.00
C LYS A 313 -38.19 -74.40 -88.73
N MET A 314 -37.05 -74.57 -88.06
CA MET A 314 -36.05 -73.51 -88.00
C MET A 314 -35.43 -73.35 -89.39
N GLU A 315 -35.99 -72.43 -90.19
CA GLU A 315 -35.43 -72.09 -91.49
C GLU A 315 -34.09 -71.38 -91.28
N ILE A 316 -33.00 -72.01 -91.75
CA ILE A 316 -31.59 -71.56 -91.60
C ILE A 316 -31.29 -70.27 -92.42
N CYS A 317 -32.34 -69.56 -92.82
CA CYS A 317 -32.34 -68.32 -93.59
C CYS A 317 -33.09 -67.16 -92.90
N SER A 318 -33.71 -67.36 -91.73
CA SER A 318 -34.24 -66.25 -90.93
C SER A 318 -33.12 -65.58 -90.12
N PRO A 319 -33.11 -64.24 -89.97
CA PRO A 319 -32.16 -63.55 -89.09
C PRO A 319 -32.36 -63.94 -87.61
N LEU A 320 -31.36 -63.65 -86.76
CA LEU A 320 -31.46 -63.95 -85.33
C LEU A 320 -32.67 -63.25 -84.70
N ARG A 321 -33.29 -63.93 -83.74
CA ARG A 321 -34.44 -63.44 -82.99
C ARG A 321 -34.02 -62.28 -82.08
N GLU A 322 -34.76 -61.17 -82.12
CA GLU A 322 -34.37 -59.89 -81.49
C GLU A 322 -34.03 -60.03 -80.00
N ASP A 323 -34.81 -60.79 -79.23
CA ASP A 323 -34.57 -61.06 -77.81
C ASP A 323 -33.32 -61.91 -77.53
N VAL A 324 -32.99 -62.85 -78.40
CA VAL A 324 -31.73 -63.60 -78.34
C VAL A 324 -30.56 -62.69 -78.74
N GLN A 325 -30.74 -61.83 -79.75
CA GLN A 325 -29.74 -60.83 -80.13
C GLN A 325 -29.46 -59.83 -78.99
N THR A 326 -30.48 -59.36 -78.26
CA THR A 326 -30.30 -58.51 -77.05
C THR A 326 -29.44 -59.23 -76.02
N VAL A 327 -29.70 -60.52 -75.76
CA VAL A 327 -28.88 -61.33 -74.84
C VAL A 327 -27.43 -61.46 -75.32
N ILE A 328 -27.20 -61.73 -76.61
CA ILE A 328 -25.85 -61.81 -77.19
C ILE A 328 -25.13 -60.46 -77.08
N SER A 329 -25.80 -59.35 -77.36
CA SER A 329 -25.21 -58.00 -77.22
C SER A 329 -24.93 -57.60 -75.77
N PHE A 330 -25.77 -58.01 -74.81
CA PHE A 330 -25.51 -57.84 -73.37
C PHE A 330 -24.29 -58.66 -72.91
N ILE A 331 -24.22 -59.93 -73.30
CA ILE A 331 -23.11 -60.84 -72.99
C ILE A 331 -21.79 -60.29 -73.57
N GLY A 332 -21.78 -59.97 -74.86
CA GLY A 332 -20.60 -59.46 -75.57
C GLY A 332 -20.22 -58.01 -75.26
N GLY A 333 -21.00 -57.32 -74.42
CA GLY A 333 -20.82 -55.91 -74.07
C GLY A 333 -20.68 -55.72 -72.56
N GLU A 334 -21.80 -55.40 -71.91
CA GLU A 334 -21.82 -54.95 -70.51
C GLU A 334 -21.44 -56.03 -69.51
N ALA A 335 -21.79 -57.30 -69.78
CA ALA A 335 -21.39 -58.40 -68.90
C ALA A 335 -19.86 -58.54 -68.84
N GLN A 336 -19.20 -58.51 -70.00
CA GLN A 336 -17.74 -58.68 -70.11
C GLN A 336 -16.94 -57.47 -69.64
N LYS A 337 -17.44 -56.24 -69.86
CA LYS A 337 -16.88 -55.02 -69.22
C LYS A 337 -16.89 -55.15 -67.70
N THR A 338 -17.97 -55.72 -67.14
CA THR A 338 -18.11 -55.95 -65.70
C THR A 338 -17.17 -57.06 -65.22
N PHE A 339 -17.05 -58.16 -65.98
CA PHE A 339 -16.10 -59.24 -65.67
C PHE A 339 -14.63 -58.81 -65.69
N GLN A 340 -14.26 -57.79 -66.48
CA GLN A 340 -12.92 -57.18 -66.45
C GLN A 340 -12.67 -56.26 -65.25
N ALA A 341 -13.71 -55.89 -64.49
CA ALA A 341 -13.64 -54.97 -63.36
C ALA A 341 -13.80 -55.64 -61.98
N VAL A 342 -14.20 -56.92 -61.94
CA VAL A 342 -14.33 -57.72 -60.71
C VAL A 342 -13.18 -58.72 -60.57
N ASP A 343 -12.98 -59.27 -59.37
CA ASP A 343 -11.92 -60.26 -59.11
C ASP A 343 -12.23 -61.60 -59.80
N HIS A 344 -11.19 -62.32 -60.22
CA HIS A 344 -11.29 -63.48 -61.12
C HIS A 344 -12.14 -64.63 -60.56
N ASP A 345 -12.16 -64.80 -59.24
CA ASP A 345 -12.99 -65.81 -58.52
C ASP A 345 -14.50 -65.54 -58.65
N GLN A 346 -14.90 -64.35 -59.13
CA GLN A 346 -16.29 -63.97 -59.38
C GLN A 346 -16.67 -63.93 -60.87
N LYS A 347 -15.78 -64.30 -61.81
CA LYS A 347 -16.13 -64.39 -63.24
C LYS A 347 -17.08 -65.58 -63.47
N CYS A 348 -18.09 -65.38 -64.31
CA CYS A 348 -18.96 -66.45 -64.78
C CYS A 348 -18.47 -67.01 -66.12
N GLU A 349 -18.35 -68.33 -66.24
CA GLU A 349 -18.32 -69.06 -67.53
C GLU A 349 -19.57 -68.70 -68.34
N ILE A 350 -19.38 -68.33 -69.61
CA ILE A 350 -20.47 -67.99 -70.54
C ILE A 350 -20.73 -69.23 -71.42
N ASP A 351 -21.71 -70.03 -71.02
CA ASP A 351 -22.07 -71.30 -71.67
C ASP A 351 -23.17 -71.09 -72.73
N LEU A 352 -22.74 -70.92 -73.99
CA LEU A 352 -23.59 -70.85 -75.18
C LEU A 352 -23.52 -72.15 -76.02
N ARG A 353 -23.12 -73.28 -75.41
CA ARG A 353 -23.01 -74.57 -76.08
C ARG A 353 -24.31 -75.00 -76.77
N GLY A 354 -24.22 -75.41 -78.02
CA GLY A 354 -25.37 -75.84 -78.82
C GLY A 354 -26.39 -74.73 -79.14
N ALA A 355 -26.11 -73.45 -78.85
CA ALA A 355 -27.04 -72.37 -79.08
C ALA A 355 -27.34 -72.17 -80.58
N ALA A 356 -28.60 -71.87 -80.90
CA ALA A 356 -29.04 -71.56 -82.26
C ALA A 356 -28.89 -70.05 -82.53
N LEU A 357 -27.73 -69.66 -83.05
CA LEU A 357 -27.31 -68.26 -83.27
C LEU A 357 -27.00 -67.94 -84.76
N PRO A 358 -27.85 -68.33 -85.74
CA PRO A 358 -27.62 -67.99 -87.14
C PRO A 358 -27.84 -66.49 -87.37
N TYR A 359 -27.00 -65.86 -88.22
CA TYR A 359 -27.01 -64.40 -88.47
C TYR A 359 -26.87 -63.53 -87.21
N ALA A 360 -26.25 -64.06 -86.15
CA ALA A 360 -25.96 -63.30 -84.94
C ALA A 360 -24.97 -62.15 -85.23
N ASP A 361 -25.31 -60.94 -84.81
CA ASP A 361 -24.45 -59.76 -84.89
C ASP A 361 -23.62 -59.66 -83.60
N MET A 362 -22.32 -59.89 -83.73
CA MET A 362 -21.32 -59.83 -82.66
C MET A 362 -20.13 -58.95 -83.08
N ARG A 363 -20.37 -57.98 -83.97
CA ARG A 363 -19.36 -57.02 -84.39
C ARG A 363 -18.90 -56.17 -83.22
N GLU A 364 -17.60 -55.95 -83.11
CA GLU A 364 -16.93 -55.23 -81.99
C GLU A 364 -17.21 -55.84 -80.59
N ALA A 365 -17.82 -57.03 -80.51
CA ALA A 365 -18.18 -57.67 -79.24
C ALA A 365 -16.97 -58.33 -78.55
N ASN A 366 -16.93 -58.27 -77.23
CA ASN A 366 -16.00 -59.04 -76.42
C ASN A 366 -16.61 -60.39 -76.04
N MET A 367 -16.25 -61.45 -76.77
CA MET A 367 -16.65 -62.84 -76.49
C MET A 367 -15.48 -63.66 -75.94
N ALA A 368 -14.59 -63.04 -75.16
CA ALA A 368 -13.47 -63.75 -74.54
C ALA A 368 -13.93 -64.77 -73.47
N ASP A 369 -13.33 -65.96 -73.46
CA ASP A 369 -13.70 -67.11 -72.61
C ASP A 369 -15.19 -67.55 -72.74
N VAL A 370 -15.77 -67.45 -73.94
CA VAL A 370 -17.14 -67.92 -74.24
C VAL A 370 -17.13 -69.31 -74.87
N ASP A 371 -17.89 -70.25 -74.31
CA ASP A 371 -18.03 -71.59 -74.89
C ASP A 371 -19.18 -71.62 -75.91
N PHE A 372 -18.81 -71.65 -77.20
CA PHE A 372 -19.71 -71.83 -78.35
C PHE A 372 -19.68 -73.28 -78.89
N SER A 373 -19.17 -74.26 -78.15
CA SER A 373 -19.06 -75.64 -78.64
C SER A 373 -20.42 -76.21 -79.06
N GLU A 374 -20.46 -76.95 -80.16
CA GLU A 374 -21.68 -77.45 -80.83
C GLU A 374 -22.67 -76.36 -81.34
N ALA A 375 -22.42 -75.06 -81.14
CA ALA A 375 -23.36 -73.99 -81.50
C ALA A 375 -23.55 -73.81 -83.02
N ILE A 376 -24.72 -73.29 -83.42
CA ILE A 376 -25.06 -73.01 -84.81
C ILE A 376 -24.87 -71.52 -85.09
N LEU A 377 -23.72 -71.16 -85.67
CA LEU A 377 -23.23 -69.81 -85.91
C LEU A 377 -23.18 -69.48 -87.42
N ILE A 378 -24.10 -70.06 -88.19
CA ILE A 378 -24.16 -69.94 -89.64
C ILE A 378 -24.38 -68.47 -90.01
N ARG A 379 -23.43 -67.90 -90.76
CA ARG A 379 -23.41 -66.47 -91.15
C ARG A 379 -23.48 -65.47 -89.98
N ALA A 380 -23.01 -65.85 -88.80
CA ALA A 380 -22.76 -64.89 -87.73
C ALA A 380 -21.63 -63.91 -88.14
N ASP A 381 -21.71 -62.66 -87.67
CA ASP A 381 -20.70 -61.63 -87.94
C ASP A 381 -19.94 -61.29 -86.66
N PHE A 382 -18.67 -61.69 -86.62
CA PHE A 382 -17.71 -61.43 -85.54
C PHE A 382 -16.69 -60.35 -85.94
N SER A 383 -16.98 -59.48 -86.91
CA SER A 383 -15.99 -58.50 -87.37
C SER A 383 -15.53 -57.58 -86.23
N SER A 384 -14.21 -57.43 -86.06
CA SER A 384 -13.58 -56.72 -84.94
C SER A 384 -13.88 -57.28 -83.53
N ALA A 385 -14.41 -58.51 -83.42
CA ALA A 385 -14.71 -59.12 -82.12
C ALA A 385 -13.44 -59.60 -81.39
N THR A 386 -13.45 -59.56 -80.05
CA THR A 386 -12.43 -60.22 -79.22
C THR A 386 -12.90 -61.64 -78.93
N LEU A 387 -12.20 -62.66 -79.44
CA LEU A 387 -12.57 -64.07 -79.29
C LEU A 387 -11.57 -64.88 -78.44
N THR A 388 -10.52 -64.25 -77.90
CA THR A 388 -9.49 -64.88 -77.05
C THR A 388 -10.08 -65.80 -75.98
N GLY A 389 -9.63 -67.06 -75.92
CA GLY A 389 -10.13 -68.05 -74.95
C GLY A 389 -11.51 -68.66 -75.22
N ALA A 390 -12.26 -68.18 -76.22
CA ALA A 390 -13.51 -68.81 -76.66
C ALA A 390 -13.30 -70.20 -77.29
N GLU A 391 -14.26 -71.12 -77.09
CA GLU A 391 -14.23 -72.47 -77.65
C GLU A 391 -15.25 -72.64 -78.78
N PHE A 392 -14.82 -73.16 -79.94
CA PHE A 392 -15.67 -73.41 -81.11
C PHE A 392 -15.75 -74.90 -81.50
N ARG A 393 -15.46 -75.81 -80.56
CA ARG A 393 -15.40 -77.26 -80.80
C ARG A 393 -16.71 -77.78 -81.40
N ASP A 394 -16.66 -78.46 -82.54
CA ASP A 394 -17.82 -78.96 -83.28
C ASP A 394 -18.86 -77.90 -83.74
N ALA A 395 -18.64 -76.61 -83.48
CA ALA A 395 -19.56 -75.53 -83.83
C ALA A 395 -19.70 -75.36 -85.36
N ASN A 396 -20.85 -74.86 -85.81
CA ASN A 396 -21.18 -74.66 -87.22
C ASN A 396 -21.10 -73.17 -87.61
N ILE A 397 -19.88 -72.71 -87.91
CA ILE A 397 -19.54 -71.33 -88.31
C ILE A 397 -19.61 -71.15 -89.84
N LEU A 398 -20.49 -71.88 -90.54
CA LEU A 398 -20.57 -71.88 -92.00
C LEU A 398 -20.88 -70.48 -92.56
N GLY A 399 -19.89 -69.90 -93.25
CA GLY A 399 -20.01 -68.57 -93.84
C GLY A 399 -20.08 -67.42 -92.82
N ALA A 400 -19.61 -67.66 -91.58
CA ALA A 400 -19.40 -66.59 -90.62
C ALA A 400 -18.29 -65.63 -91.08
N VAL A 401 -18.37 -64.37 -90.63
CA VAL A 401 -17.38 -63.32 -90.92
C VAL A 401 -16.53 -63.09 -89.68
N MET A 402 -15.20 -63.02 -89.84
CA MET A 402 -14.22 -62.86 -88.75
C MET A 402 -13.14 -61.83 -89.13
N THR A 403 -13.50 -60.83 -89.95
CA THR A 403 -12.62 -59.72 -90.35
C THR A 403 -12.12 -58.98 -89.12
N ASP A 404 -10.81 -58.78 -88.98
CA ASP A 404 -10.17 -58.08 -87.86
C ASP A 404 -10.50 -58.65 -86.45
N ALA A 405 -11.03 -59.88 -86.36
CA ALA A 405 -11.33 -60.54 -85.10
C ALA A 405 -10.05 -61.04 -84.39
N THR A 406 -9.97 -60.87 -83.08
CA THR A 406 -8.82 -61.32 -82.28
C THR A 406 -9.00 -62.79 -81.88
N LEU A 407 -8.18 -63.67 -82.47
CA LEU A 407 -8.18 -65.13 -82.29
C LEU A 407 -6.76 -65.64 -82.01
N GLU A 408 -6.66 -66.73 -81.24
CA GLU A 408 -5.48 -67.57 -81.09
C GLU A 408 -5.58 -68.80 -82.00
N ASN A 409 -4.44 -69.33 -82.45
CA ASN A 409 -4.35 -70.30 -83.56
C ASN A 409 -5.19 -71.57 -83.38
N ASP A 410 -5.35 -72.04 -82.14
CA ASP A 410 -5.90 -73.37 -81.84
C ASP A 410 -7.42 -73.33 -81.61
N GLN A 411 -8.03 -72.15 -81.47
CA GLN A 411 -9.43 -71.99 -81.02
C GLN A 411 -10.49 -72.52 -81.99
N LEU A 412 -10.14 -72.65 -83.27
CA LEU A 412 -11.02 -73.12 -84.34
C LEU A 412 -10.83 -74.61 -84.66
N GLU A 413 -10.00 -75.34 -83.90
CA GLU A 413 -9.79 -76.78 -84.12
C GLU A 413 -11.09 -77.58 -83.93
N GLY A 414 -11.53 -78.24 -84.99
CA GLY A 414 -12.78 -79.02 -85.02
C GLY A 414 -14.04 -78.21 -85.32
N ALA A 415 -13.95 -76.91 -85.58
CA ALA A 415 -15.08 -76.10 -86.04
C ALA A 415 -15.44 -76.43 -87.50
N LYS A 416 -16.73 -76.41 -87.84
CA LYS A 416 -17.25 -76.71 -89.18
C LYS A 416 -17.33 -75.43 -90.01
N HIS A 417 -16.32 -75.20 -90.85
CA HIS A 417 -16.22 -74.07 -91.79
C HIS A 417 -16.00 -74.54 -93.25
N SER A 418 -16.45 -73.75 -94.23
CA SER A 418 -16.24 -74.03 -95.67
C SER A 418 -15.20 -73.11 -96.33
N LYS A 419 -15.27 -71.81 -96.01
CA LYS A 419 -14.21 -70.81 -96.19
C LYS A 419 -14.49 -69.71 -95.17
N LEU A 420 -13.54 -69.43 -94.28
CA LEU A 420 -13.61 -68.26 -93.39
C LEU A 420 -13.07 -67.05 -94.14
N VAL A 421 -13.71 -65.90 -93.95
CA VAL A 421 -13.23 -64.62 -94.47
C VAL A 421 -12.39 -63.96 -93.38
N TYR A 422 -11.11 -64.27 -93.39
CA TYR A 422 -10.11 -63.50 -92.65
C TYR A 422 -9.80 -62.22 -93.44
N GLY A 423 -9.78 -61.09 -92.76
CA GLY A 423 -9.08 -59.91 -93.29
C GLY A 423 -7.57 -60.20 -93.29
N LEU A 424 -6.84 -59.69 -94.29
CA LEU A 424 -5.39 -59.91 -94.54
C LEU A 424 -4.99 -61.18 -95.33
N GLU A 425 -5.64 -61.42 -96.49
CA GLU A 425 -4.93 -62.02 -97.64
C GLU A 425 -4.48 -60.89 -98.59
N ASP A 426 -3.19 -60.49 -98.53
CA ASP A 426 -2.57 -59.74 -99.63
C ASP A 426 -2.44 -60.66 -100.85
N PRO A 427 -2.92 -60.28 -102.05
CA PRO A 427 -3.11 -61.20 -103.17
C PRO A 427 -1.82 -61.60 -103.93
N GLU A 428 -0.63 -61.39 -103.36
CA GLU A 428 0.68 -61.56 -104.04
C GLU A 428 1.61 -62.61 -103.38
N SER A 429 1.09 -63.64 -102.69
CA SER A 429 1.92 -64.73 -102.16
C SER A 429 1.38 -66.15 -102.42
N SER A 430 1.18 -66.51 -103.68
CA SER A 430 1.20 -67.92 -104.14
C SER A 430 1.65 -68.07 -105.59
N GLU A 431 2.88 -68.57 -105.78
CA GLU A 431 3.38 -69.27 -106.98
C GLU A 431 3.57 -70.76 -106.65
#